data_AF-A0A5A8CSY1-F1
#
_entry.id   AF-A0A5A8CSY1-F1
#
_cell.length_a   1.000
_cell.length_b   1.000
_cell.length_c   1.000
_cell.angle_alpha   90.00
_cell.angle_beta   90.00
_cell.angle_gamma   90.00
#
_symmetry.space_group_name_H-M   'P 1'
#
loop_
_entity.id
_entity.type
_entity.pdbx_description
1 polymer ?
#
loop_
_entity_poly.entity_id
_entity_poly.type
_entity_poly.pdbx_seq_one_letter_code
_entity_poly.pdbx_strand_id
1 'polypeptide(L)'
;MEGTSVARDILVSVIIPVHNSSAYLDECLESVAAQTHRPVQVVAFDDCSTDDSLSKLAEWKARIDRLDGMSCVVLSGAAQGQTRARGAGFGRNRCVEASSGSVLAMLDSDDAMEPRRLELQLELLLAEEAKGGAVALPVSAWGPGEASAASSSAPAPQPGAAANGASSSSSSSSSSSSSAPCAAASDDARAASPPLVLVGAQVTRVPAGSTAKYTAWINEMPAAELWLQQYREVTLVQPTWMLRRAAFLAAGGYGFPEDLLFVHCLWAAGGRPARVDEPLVRYRCTPGSVSWNIPRRALLAVKAAAFEVRELGLPGPLGAEGVGGGHGWEQLTPESQARAVECAARAAAEAAAPARPLAGGFSVWSAGRDGSQFMASLSPEALALVRCAGDVDPKKIEARFVAVTPGFQPGAAVVKVPVIPVAEMEAPVVTCVVLTSGSEFEKGLGAWMRARGALRGADVIHMA
;
A
#
# COMPACT_ATOMS: atom_id res chain seq x y z
N MET A 1 15.33 -12.53 -26.26
CA MET A 1 15.63 -11.14 -26.68
C MET A 1 14.39 -10.37 -27.15
N GLU A 2 13.17 -10.94 -27.09
CA GLU A 2 11.94 -10.23 -27.48
C GLU A 2 11.35 -9.30 -26.40
N GLY A 3 11.72 -9.46 -25.12
CA GLY A 3 11.18 -8.66 -24.02
C GLY A 3 11.61 -7.18 -23.98
N THR A 4 12.81 -6.85 -24.46
CA THR A 4 13.34 -5.47 -24.49
C THR A 4 12.70 -4.59 -25.57
N SER A 5 12.08 -5.19 -26.59
CA SER A 5 11.41 -4.43 -27.67
C SER A 5 10.10 -3.82 -27.19
N VAL A 6 9.33 -4.53 -26.36
CA VAL A 6 8.00 -4.08 -25.90
C VAL A 6 8.10 -2.90 -24.93
N ALA A 7 9.15 -2.85 -24.11
CA ALA A 7 9.37 -1.75 -23.16
C ALA A 7 9.49 -0.39 -23.87
N ARG A 8 10.15 -0.34 -25.04
CA ARG A 8 10.50 0.90 -25.75
C ARG A 8 9.33 1.64 -26.40
N ASP A 9 8.15 1.04 -26.49
CA ASP A 9 6.98 1.69 -27.11
C ASP A 9 5.92 2.09 -26.08
N ILE A 10 6.13 1.79 -24.80
CA ILE A 10 5.16 2.10 -23.74
C ILE A 10 5.27 3.57 -23.35
N LEU A 11 4.19 4.33 -23.54
CA LEU A 11 4.07 5.68 -23.02
C LEU A 11 4.02 5.69 -21.49
N VAL A 12 5.04 6.29 -20.88
CA VAL A 12 5.11 6.55 -19.45
C VAL A 12 4.64 7.98 -19.17
N SER A 13 3.60 8.12 -18.35
CA SER A 13 3.15 9.42 -17.86
C SER A 13 3.83 9.75 -16.53
N VAL A 14 4.68 10.79 -16.51
CA VAL A 14 5.32 11.32 -15.30
C VAL A 14 4.36 12.30 -14.63
N ILE A 15 3.98 12.00 -13.39
CA ILE A 15 2.93 12.67 -12.61
C ILE A 15 3.61 13.59 -11.60
N ILE A 16 3.47 14.92 -11.80
CA ILE A 16 4.17 15.93 -11.00
C ILE A 16 3.15 16.88 -10.34
N PRO A 17 2.82 16.71 -9.05
CA PRO A 17 2.08 17.74 -8.31
C PRO A 17 3.01 18.92 -8.03
N VAL A 18 2.53 20.15 -8.21
CA VAL A 18 3.34 21.37 -8.04
C VAL A 18 2.62 22.33 -7.10
N HIS A 19 3.29 22.76 -6.04
CA HIS A 19 2.87 23.89 -5.23
C HIS A 19 4.11 24.62 -4.72
N ASN A 20 4.27 25.89 -5.07
CA ASN A 20 5.36 26.75 -4.60
C ASN A 20 6.77 26.11 -4.71
N SER A 21 7.07 25.54 -5.88
CA SER A 21 8.30 24.77 -6.15
C SER A 21 9.21 25.44 -7.17
N SER A 22 9.06 26.74 -7.41
CA SER A 22 9.80 27.47 -8.46
C SER A 22 11.32 27.29 -8.35
N ALA A 23 11.85 27.20 -7.12
CA ALA A 23 13.29 27.03 -6.87
C ALA A 23 13.87 25.69 -7.36
N TYR A 24 13.05 24.66 -7.54
CA TYR A 24 13.50 23.28 -7.83
C TYR A 24 12.98 22.75 -9.17
N LEU A 25 11.94 23.38 -9.71
CA LEU A 25 11.21 22.89 -10.86
C LEU A 25 12.08 22.74 -12.13
N ASP A 26 13.07 23.60 -12.30
CA ASP A 26 14.01 23.51 -13.43
C ASP A 26 14.83 22.21 -13.39
N GLU A 27 15.38 21.87 -12.22
CA GLU A 27 16.14 20.63 -12.02
C GLU A 27 15.21 19.41 -12.18
N CYS A 28 14.01 19.48 -11.61
CA CYS A 28 13.00 18.42 -11.71
C CYS A 28 12.68 18.11 -13.18
N LEU A 29 12.28 19.11 -13.97
CA LEU A 29 11.87 18.93 -15.36
C LEU A 29 13.03 18.65 -16.31
N GLU A 30 14.23 19.18 -16.02
CA GLU A 30 15.44 18.80 -16.74
C GLU A 30 15.75 17.31 -16.57
N SER A 31 15.58 16.78 -15.36
CA SER A 31 15.78 15.35 -15.08
C SER A 31 14.78 14.44 -15.81
N VAL A 32 13.56 14.93 -16.05
CA VAL A 32 12.53 14.24 -16.86
C VAL A 32 12.90 14.27 -18.34
N ALA A 33 13.33 15.43 -18.85
CA ALA A 33 13.80 15.58 -20.22
C ALA A 33 15.04 14.72 -20.52
N ALA A 34 15.89 14.49 -19.53
CA ALA A 34 17.10 13.69 -19.65
C ALA A 34 16.88 12.15 -19.58
N GLN A 35 15.64 11.68 -19.39
CA GLN A 35 15.38 10.23 -19.32
C GLN A 35 15.80 9.52 -20.61
N THR A 36 16.33 8.30 -20.51
CA THR A 36 16.70 7.48 -21.68
C THR A 36 15.50 6.77 -22.30
N HIS A 37 14.44 6.52 -21.51
CA HIS A 37 13.19 5.95 -22.00
C HIS A 37 12.38 6.98 -22.80
N ARG A 38 11.81 6.54 -23.92
CA ARG A 38 10.79 7.23 -24.71
C ARG A 38 9.78 6.17 -25.18
N PRO A 39 8.49 6.50 -25.37
CA PRO A 39 7.89 7.83 -25.25
C PRO A 39 7.50 8.23 -23.81
N VAL A 40 7.50 9.54 -23.52
CA VAL A 40 7.19 10.12 -22.20
C VAL A 40 6.14 11.22 -22.30
N GLN A 41 5.16 11.22 -21.40
CA GLN A 41 4.25 12.34 -21.21
C GLN A 41 4.48 12.94 -19.81
N VAL A 42 4.80 14.22 -19.75
CA VAL A 42 4.84 14.97 -18.49
C VAL A 42 3.47 15.51 -18.19
N VAL A 43 2.94 15.26 -16.99
CA VAL A 43 1.67 15.83 -16.55
C VAL A 43 1.88 16.53 -15.21
N ALA A 44 1.83 17.86 -15.24
CA ALA A 44 2.02 18.72 -14.09
C ALA A 44 0.71 19.41 -13.70
N PHE A 45 0.42 19.45 -12.40
CA PHE A 45 -0.73 20.16 -11.84
C PHE A 45 -0.24 21.20 -10.83
N ASP A 46 -0.42 22.47 -11.17
CA ASP A 46 -0.21 23.60 -10.27
C ASP A 46 -1.38 23.73 -9.29
N ASP A 47 -1.14 23.42 -8.02
CA ASP A 47 -2.12 23.42 -6.94
C ASP A 47 -2.20 24.79 -6.27
N CYS A 48 -2.53 25.81 -7.07
CA CYS A 48 -2.62 27.22 -6.65
C CYS A 48 -1.30 27.76 -6.07
N SER A 49 -0.19 27.64 -6.81
CA SER A 49 1.06 28.30 -6.40
C SER A 49 0.91 29.82 -6.38
N THR A 50 1.67 30.44 -5.49
CA THR A 50 1.78 31.90 -5.31
C THR A 50 3.14 32.44 -5.75
N ASP A 51 4.08 31.56 -6.08
CA ASP A 51 5.38 31.89 -6.67
C ASP A 51 5.35 31.72 -8.21
N ASP A 52 6.53 31.78 -8.84
CA ASP A 52 6.67 31.67 -10.30
C ASP A 52 6.51 30.24 -10.86
N SER A 53 6.06 29.26 -10.06
CA SER A 53 5.96 27.85 -10.49
C SER A 53 5.11 27.68 -11.75
N LEU A 54 3.94 28.33 -11.82
CA LEU A 54 3.03 28.21 -12.96
C LEU A 54 3.64 28.78 -14.25
N SER A 55 4.34 29.91 -14.14
CA SER A 55 5.04 30.53 -15.28
C SER A 55 6.14 29.60 -15.80
N LYS A 56 6.95 29.03 -14.91
CA LYS A 56 7.99 28.06 -15.28
C LYS A 56 7.42 26.80 -15.93
N LEU A 57 6.29 26.29 -15.43
CA LEU A 57 5.60 25.15 -16.07
C LEU A 57 5.21 25.46 -17.53
N ALA A 58 4.75 26.68 -17.82
CA ALA A 58 4.40 27.09 -19.18
C ALA A 58 5.64 27.13 -20.10
N GLU A 59 6.77 27.66 -19.63
CA GLU A 59 8.04 27.66 -20.37
C GLU A 59 8.53 26.24 -20.65
N TRP A 60 8.54 25.39 -19.63
CA TRP A 60 8.97 23.99 -19.76
C TRP A 60 8.05 23.17 -20.64
N LYS A 61 6.73 23.41 -20.62
CA LYS A 61 5.80 22.79 -21.56
C LYS A 61 6.24 23.05 -23.01
N ALA A 62 6.52 24.31 -23.35
CA ALA A 62 6.95 24.68 -24.69
C ALA A 62 8.31 24.08 -25.08
N ARG A 63 9.19 23.79 -24.10
CA ARG A 63 10.48 23.10 -24.31
C ARG A 63 10.27 21.59 -24.51
N ILE A 64 9.50 20.94 -23.66
CA ILE A 64 9.25 19.49 -23.69
C ILE A 64 8.49 19.09 -24.96
N ASP A 65 7.49 19.87 -25.40
CA ASP A 65 6.73 19.59 -26.62
C ASP A 65 7.58 19.65 -27.91
N ARG A 66 8.82 20.15 -27.85
CA ARG A 66 9.78 20.13 -28.96
C ARG A 66 10.76 18.96 -28.91
N LEU A 67 10.77 18.20 -27.82
CA LEU A 67 11.65 17.05 -27.66
C LEU A 67 11.00 15.82 -28.29
N ASP A 68 11.78 15.06 -29.06
CA ASP A 68 11.29 13.87 -29.72
C ASP A 68 10.81 12.82 -28.71
N GLY A 69 9.68 12.19 -29.02
CA GLY A 69 9.01 11.22 -28.15
C GLY A 69 8.49 11.79 -26.82
N MET A 70 8.35 13.11 -26.68
CA MET A 70 7.84 13.74 -25.46
C MET A 70 6.63 14.65 -25.69
N SER A 71 5.78 14.76 -24.66
CA SER A 71 4.69 15.74 -24.61
C SER A 71 4.51 16.24 -23.18
N CYS A 72 3.96 17.44 -23.01
CA CYS A 72 3.70 18.01 -21.69
C CYS A 72 2.26 18.54 -21.57
N VAL A 73 1.59 18.19 -20.48
CA VAL A 73 0.28 18.69 -20.08
C VAL A 73 0.44 19.46 -18.77
N VAL A 74 0.00 20.72 -18.76
CA VAL A 74 0.01 21.57 -17.56
C VAL A 74 -1.42 21.94 -17.23
N LEU A 75 -1.81 21.72 -15.97
CA LEU A 75 -3.08 22.11 -15.40
C LEU A 75 -2.84 23.13 -14.28
N SER A 76 -3.78 24.04 -14.07
CA SER A 76 -3.76 24.95 -12.92
C SER A 76 -5.08 24.87 -12.15
N GLY A 77 -4.98 24.63 -10.85
CA GLY A 77 -6.11 24.69 -9.92
C GLY A 77 -6.73 26.08 -9.90
N ALA A 78 -5.92 27.14 -9.88
CA ALA A 78 -6.41 28.52 -9.89
C ALA A 78 -7.23 28.83 -11.14
N ALA A 79 -6.77 28.39 -12.32
CA ALA A 79 -7.52 28.52 -13.57
C ALA A 79 -8.83 27.69 -13.59
N GLN A 80 -8.93 26.68 -12.74
CA GLN A 80 -10.14 25.85 -12.55
C GLN A 80 -11.03 26.36 -11.39
N GLY A 81 -10.80 27.59 -10.90
CA GLY A 81 -11.61 28.23 -9.85
C GLY A 81 -11.25 27.80 -8.42
N GLN A 82 -10.16 27.06 -8.23
CA GLN A 82 -9.66 26.71 -6.91
C GLN A 82 -9.04 27.94 -6.22
N THR A 83 -9.36 28.14 -4.94
CA THR A 83 -8.93 29.33 -4.17
C THR A 83 -7.73 29.09 -3.27
N ARG A 84 -7.33 27.83 -3.06
CA ARG A 84 -6.20 27.42 -2.22
C ARG A 84 -5.70 26.04 -2.61
N ALA A 85 -4.44 25.73 -2.28
CA ALA A 85 -3.88 24.39 -2.43
C ALA A 85 -4.71 23.32 -1.68
N ARG A 86 -4.77 22.11 -2.23
CA ARG A 86 -5.48 20.95 -1.69
C ARG A 86 -4.54 19.78 -1.37
N GLY A 87 -3.25 19.93 -1.63
CA GLY A 87 -2.19 19.00 -1.25
C GLY A 87 -1.75 18.06 -2.38
N ALA A 88 -0.60 17.43 -2.17
CA ALA A 88 0.11 16.69 -3.21
C ALA A 88 -0.70 15.48 -3.74
N GLY A 89 -1.34 14.70 -2.87
CA GLY A 89 -2.26 13.63 -3.29
C GLY A 89 -3.41 14.09 -4.19
N PHE A 90 -3.99 15.27 -3.92
CA PHE A 90 -5.00 15.86 -4.81
C PHE A 90 -4.39 16.21 -6.18
N GLY A 91 -3.23 16.87 -6.19
CA GLY A 91 -2.51 17.19 -7.42
C GLY A 91 -2.16 15.95 -8.26
N ARG A 92 -1.69 14.87 -7.61
CA ARG A 92 -1.40 13.60 -8.30
C ARG A 92 -2.65 12.98 -8.91
N ASN A 93 -3.78 12.98 -8.22
CA ASN A 93 -5.05 12.51 -8.79
C ASN A 93 -5.43 13.31 -10.05
N ARG A 94 -5.32 14.65 -10.00
CA ARG A 94 -5.60 15.52 -11.16
C ARG A 94 -4.65 15.27 -12.33
N CYS A 95 -3.37 15.04 -12.05
CA CYS A 95 -2.40 14.65 -13.08
C CYS A 95 -2.75 13.29 -13.70
N VAL A 96 -3.11 12.29 -12.88
CA VAL A 96 -3.48 10.96 -13.41
C VAL A 96 -4.73 11.05 -14.29
N GLU A 97 -5.74 11.82 -13.90
CA GLU A 97 -6.96 12.05 -14.69
C GLU A 97 -6.68 12.68 -16.06
N ALA A 98 -5.69 13.57 -16.17
CA ALA A 98 -5.33 14.22 -17.43
C ALA A 98 -4.23 13.49 -18.23
N SER A 99 -3.63 12.45 -17.65
CA SER A 99 -2.60 11.65 -18.31
C SER A 99 -3.20 10.58 -19.22
N SER A 100 -2.42 10.14 -20.21
CA SER A 100 -2.83 9.17 -21.24
C SER A 100 -2.01 7.87 -21.22
N GLY A 101 -0.87 7.84 -20.53
CA GLY A 101 0.01 6.68 -20.45
C GLY A 101 -0.66 5.52 -19.70
N SER A 102 -0.36 4.29 -20.12
CA SER A 102 -0.79 3.08 -19.40
C SER A 102 0.09 2.77 -18.19
N VAL A 103 1.29 3.38 -18.14
CA VAL A 103 2.21 3.36 -17.01
C VAL A 103 2.35 4.77 -16.45
N LEU A 104 2.30 4.87 -15.13
CA LEU A 104 2.44 6.10 -14.36
C LEU A 104 3.77 6.04 -13.61
N ALA A 105 4.52 7.13 -13.63
CA ALA A 105 5.71 7.32 -12.79
C ALA A 105 5.50 8.58 -11.93
N MET A 106 5.60 8.45 -10.61
CA MET A 106 5.45 9.57 -9.69
C MET A 106 6.76 10.37 -9.62
N LEU A 107 6.68 11.68 -9.45
CA LEU A 107 7.84 12.53 -9.18
C LEU A 107 7.38 13.79 -8.44
N ASP A 108 8.09 14.17 -7.38
CA ASP A 108 7.80 15.41 -6.65
C ASP A 108 8.51 16.59 -7.31
N SER A 109 7.89 17.76 -7.26
CA SER A 109 8.37 18.96 -7.95
C SER A 109 9.68 19.52 -7.39
N ASP A 110 10.13 19.03 -6.24
CA ASP A 110 11.40 19.36 -5.60
C ASP A 110 12.47 18.26 -5.68
N ASP A 111 12.14 17.14 -6.33
CA ASP A 111 13.00 15.98 -6.57
C ASP A 111 13.50 15.90 -8.01
N ALA A 112 14.51 15.07 -8.24
CA ALA A 112 15.06 14.80 -9.58
C ALA A 112 15.27 13.30 -9.82
N MET A 113 15.11 12.88 -11.07
CA MET A 113 15.35 11.49 -11.49
C MET A 113 16.76 11.29 -12.01
N GLU A 114 17.31 10.09 -11.81
CA GLU A 114 18.50 9.65 -12.55
C GLU A 114 18.13 9.27 -14.00
N PRO A 115 19.02 9.42 -14.99
CA PRO A 115 18.69 9.31 -16.42
C PRO A 115 18.04 7.98 -16.85
N ARG A 116 18.36 6.89 -16.16
CA ARG A 116 17.87 5.53 -16.48
C ARG A 116 16.68 5.10 -15.63
N ARG A 117 16.08 5.99 -14.82
CA ARG A 117 15.00 5.63 -13.89
C ARG A 117 13.85 4.95 -14.62
N LEU A 118 13.31 5.60 -15.65
CA LEU A 118 12.09 5.13 -16.30
C LEU A 118 12.30 3.77 -16.99
N GLU A 119 13.43 3.55 -17.65
CA GLU A 119 13.72 2.27 -18.31
C GLU A 119 13.87 1.12 -17.30
N LEU A 120 14.65 1.30 -16.22
CA LEU A 120 14.95 0.24 -15.26
C LEU A 120 13.70 -0.15 -14.46
N GLN A 121 12.88 0.83 -14.07
CA GLN A 121 11.63 0.55 -13.36
C GLN A 121 10.59 -0.10 -14.28
N LEU A 122 10.55 0.29 -15.56
CA LEU A 122 9.63 -0.31 -16.54
C LEU A 122 10.03 -1.76 -16.85
N GLU A 123 11.32 -2.04 -17.02
CA GLU A 123 11.84 -3.40 -17.20
C GLU A 123 11.45 -4.29 -16.01
N LEU A 124 11.62 -3.81 -14.77
CA LEU A 124 11.22 -4.56 -13.58
C LEU A 124 9.69 -4.74 -13.50
N LEU A 125 8.90 -3.70 -13.82
CA LEU A 125 7.44 -3.79 -13.85
C LEU A 125 6.98 -4.90 -14.80
N LEU A 126 7.50 -4.91 -16.03
CA LEU A 126 7.17 -5.92 -17.05
C LEU A 126 7.66 -7.32 -16.64
N ALA A 127 8.84 -7.43 -16.04
CA ALA A 127 9.37 -8.69 -15.55
C ALA A 127 8.51 -9.26 -14.41
N GLU A 128 8.05 -8.41 -13.49
CA GLU A 128 7.10 -8.83 -12.46
C GLU A 128 5.77 -9.26 -13.10
N GLU A 129 5.22 -8.48 -14.02
CA GLU A 129 3.98 -8.85 -14.72
C GLU A 129 4.06 -10.21 -15.41
N ALA A 130 5.20 -10.51 -16.05
CA ALA A 130 5.45 -11.78 -16.72
C ALA A 130 5.54 -12.99 -15.76
N LYS A 131 5.84 -12.78 -14.47
CA LYS A 131 5.84 -13.86 -13.47
C LYS A 131 4.44 -14.40 -13.18
N GLY A 132 3.38 -13.71 -13.62
CA GLY A 132 2.00 -14.09 -13.37
C GLY A 132 1.56 -13.91 -11.91
N GLY A 133 0.24 -13.85 -11.72
CA GLY A 133 -0.41 -13.72 -10.42
C GLY A 133 -0.26 -14.97 -9.55
N ALA A 134 0.93 -15.18 -9.00
CA ALA A 134 1.18 -15.84 -7.73
C ALA A 134 2.68 -15.68 -7.42
N VAL A 135 3.05 -14.59 -6.74
CA VAL A 135 4.00 -14.86 -5.67
C VAL A 135 3.14 -15.61 -4.67
N ALA A 136 3.46 -16.88 -4.41
CA ALA A 136 3.08 -17.43 -3.13
C ALA A 136 3.57 -16.40 -2.11
N LEU A 137 2.64 -15.64 -1.49
CA LEU A 137 2.86 -15.11 -0.14
C LEU A 137 3.68 -16.21 0.55
N PRO A 138 4.85 -15.95 1.13
CA PRO A 138 5.69 -17.03 1.67
C PRO A 138 4.96 -17.75 2.81
N VAL A 139 4.01 -18.59 2.44
CA VAL A 139 3.30 -19.62 3.18
C VAL A 139 4.15 -20.88 3.10
N SER A 140 5.14 -20.96 2.20
CA SER A 140 6.16 -22.01 2.26
C SER A 140 7.20 -21.80 3.37
N ALA A 141 7.15 -20.69 4.11
CA ALA A 141 7.79 -20.58 5.43
C ALA A 141 6.89 -21.10 6.57
N TRP A 142 5.64 -21.46 6.26
CA TRP A 142 4.65 -21.98 7.19
C TRP A 142 4.54 -23.50 7.04
N GLY A 143 5.42 -24.20 7.73
CA GLY A 143 5.25 -25.60 8.07
C GLY A 143 6.13 -25.92 9.27
N PRO A 144 5.59 -26.52 10.36
CA PRO A 144 6.47 -27.16 11.33
C PRO A 144 7.27 -28.24 10.59
N GLY A 145 8.56 -28.34 10.92
CA GLY A 145 9.42 -29.41 10.43
C GLY A 145 8.77 -30.78 10.58
N GLU A 146 9.16 -31.68 9.68
CA GLU A 146 8.78 -33.09 9.59
C GLU A 146 8.27 -33.70 10.90
N ALA A 147 7.01 -34.15 10.90
CA ALA A 147 6.52 -35.10 11.88
C ALA A 147 5.70 -36.19 11.17
N SER A 148 6.39 -37.30 10.92
CA SER A 148 5.93 -38.69 10.97
C SER A 148 4.49 -39.02 10.52
N ALA A 149 4.44 -39.87 9.50
CA ALA A 149 3.28 -40.66 9.11
C ALA A 149 2.52 -41.27 10.31
N ALA A 150 1.21 -41.07 10.32
CA ALA A 150 0.26 -41.96 10.96
C ALA A 150 -1.01 -42.00 10.12
N SER A 151 -1.27 -43.18 9.54
CA SER A 151 -2.45 -43.51 8.77
C SER A 151 -3.71 -43.52 9.63
N SER A 152 -4.82 -43.00 9.11
CA SER A 152 -6.13 -43.57 9.41
C SER A 152 -7.13 -43.26 8.30
N SER A 153 -7.60 -44.33 7.68
CA SER A 153 -8.62 -44.46 6.65
C SER A 153 -10.05 -44.21 7.16
N ALA A 154 -10.90 -43.58 6.36
CA ALA A 154 -12.35 -43.83 6.31
C ALA A 154 -12.99 -43.23 5.03
N PRO A 155 -14.14 -43.75 4.54
CA PRO A 155 -14.40 -43.92 3.12
C PRO A 155 -15.39 -42.91 2.50
N ALA A 156 -15.37 -42.83 1.17
CA ALA A 156 -16.29 -42.07 0.32
C ALA A 156 -17.65 -42.76 0.15
N PRO A 157 -18.75 -42.01 -0.08
CA PRO A 157 -19.92 -42.52 -0.77
C PRO A 157 -20.04 -41.95 -2.19
N GLN A 158 -20.39 -42.85 -3.12
CA GLN A 158 -20.68 -42.60 -4.53
C GLN A 158 -22.15 -42.14 -4.77
N PRO A 159 -22.47 -41.59 -5.97
CA PRO A 159 -23.72 -40.90 -6.24
C PRO A 159 -24.81 -41.82 -6.84
N GLY A 160 -26.07 -41.47 -6.59
CA GLY A 160 -27.26 -42.08 -7.18
C GLY A 160 -28.13 -41.03 -7.90
N ALA A 161 -28.56 -41.36 -9.11
CA ALA A 161 -29.17 -40.50 -10.11
C ALA A 161 -30.72 -40.61 -10.19
N ALA A 162 -31.28 -39.72 -11.03
CA ALA A 162 -32.57 -39.79 -11.76
C ALA A 162 -33.86 -39.45 -11.00
N ALA A 163 -34.94 -38.92 -11.60
CA ALA A 163 -35.23 -38.21 -12.85
C ALA A 163 -36.75 -37.82 -12.83
N ASN A 164 -37.17 -37.01 -13.81
CA ASN A 164 -38.54 -36.79 -14.33
C ASN A 164 -39.47 -35.85 -13.53
N GLY A 165 -40.34 -35.01 -14.12
CA GLY A 165 -40.74 -34.74 -15.51
C GLY A 165 -41.55 -33.42 -15.54
N ALA A 166 -41.39 -32.58 -16.57
CA ALA A 166 -42.29 -32.40 -17.72
C ALA A 166 -43.69 -31.81 -17.39
N SER A 167 -43.95 -30.58 -17.88
CA SER A 167 -45.14 -30.28 -18.71
C SER A 167 -45.08 -28.88 -19.33
N SER A 168 -45.39 -28.89 -20.63
CA SER A 168 -45.56 -27.86 -21.65
C SER A 168 -46.68 -26.83 -21.44
N SER A 169 -46.57 -25.64 -22.06
CA SER A 169 -47.49 -25.22 -23.14
C SER A 169 -47.01 -23.96 -23.89
N SER A 170 -47.25 -24.01 -25.20
CA SER A 170 -47.03 -23.05 -26.30
C SER A 170 -47.99 -21.83 -26.21
N SER A 171 -47.83 -20.70 -26.92
CA SER A 171 -47.67 -20.55 -28.38
C SER A 171 -47.55 -19.06 -28.82
N SER A 172 -46.74 -18.83 -29.87
CA SER A 172 -46.92 -17.93 -31.05
C SER A 172 -47.14 -16.41 -30.84
N SER A 173 -46.68 -15.46 -31.65
CA SER A 173 -45.73 -15.31 -32.77
C SER A 173 -45.93 -13.89 -33.30
N SER A 174 -44.87 -13.13 -33.59
CA SER A 174 -44.83 -12.25 -34.78
C SER A 174 -43.44 -11.64 -34.97
N SER A 175 -43.08 -11.58 -36.24
CA SER A 175 -41.81 -11.25 -36.84
C SER A 175 -41.71 -9.78 -37.24
N SER A 176 -40.52 -9.19 -37.12
CA SER A 176 -39.99 -8.26 -38.13
C SER A 176 -38.48 -8.06 -37.93
N SER A 177 -37.85 -7.58 -38.99
CA SER A 177 -36.53 -7.96 -39.51
C SER A 177 -35.42 -6.92 -39.33
N SER A 178 -34.20 -7.37 -39.64
CA SER A 178 -32.93 -6.63 -39.85
C SER A 178 -32.14 -6.34 -38.57
N SER A 179 -30.83 -6.56 -38.47
CA SER A 179 -29.75 -6.60 -39.46
C SER A 179 -28.57 -7.39 -38.89
N ALA A 180 -27.79 -8.06 -39.75
CA ALA A 180 -26.61 -8.82 -39.36
C ALA A 180 -25.39 -7.89 -39.14
N PRO A 181 -24.49 -8.28 -38.22
CA PRO A 181 -23.09 -8.42 -38.59
C PRO A 181 -22.55 -9.83 -38.29
N CYS A 182 -21.65 -10.26 -39.18
CA CYS A 182 -21.09 -11.60 -39.22
C CYS A 182 -19.97 -11.78 -38.18
N ALA A 183 -20.03 -12.92 -37.49
CA ALA A 183 -18.95 -13.66 -36.84
C ALA A 183 -18.11 -12.95 -35.76
N ALA A 184 -18.59 -13.07 -34.52
CA ALA A 184 -17.73 -13.09 -33.34
C ALA A 184 -16.81 -14.34 -33.41
N ALA A 185 -15.51 -14.13 -33.49
CA ALA A 185 -14.55 -15.12 -33.05
C ALA A 185 -14.58 -15.13 -31.52
N SER A 186 -15.24 -16.13 -30.96
CA SER A 186 -15.24 -16.44 -29.54
C SER A 186 -13.87 -16.98 -29.13
N ASP A 187 -12.97 -16.09 -28.73
CA ASP A 187 -11.83 -16.42 -27.87
C ASP A 187 -12.14 -15.92 -26.45
N ASP A 188 -13.10 -16.59 -25.78
CA ASP A 188 -13.33 -16.46 -24.35
C ASP A 188 -12.21 -17.17 -23.56
N ALA A 189 -10.98 -16.70 -23.74
CA ALA A 189 -9.98 -16.76 -22.69
C ALA A 189 -10.17 -15.47 -21.90
N ARG A 190 -10.87 -15.56 -20.76
CA ARG A 190 -10.99 -14.48 -19.78
C ARG A 190 -9.57 -14.08 -19.35
N ALA A 191 -8.95 -13.16 -20.09
CA ALA A 191 -7.58 -12.76 -19.88
C ALA A 191 -7.49 -12.25 -18.44
N ALA A 192 -6.79 -13.00 -17.59
CA ALA A 192 -6.58 -12.61 -16.22
C ALA A 192 -6.01 -11.18 -16.23
N SER A 193 -6.63 -10.26 -15.48
CA SER A 193 -6.09 -8.91 -15.37
C SER A 193 -4.62 -9.00 -14.96
N PRO A 194 -3.73 -8.19 -15.58
CA PRO A 194 -2.31 -8.24 -15.26
C PRO A 194 -2.13 -8.02 -13.75
N PRO A 195 -1.14 -8.69 -13.12
CA PRO A 195 -0.93 -8.57 -11.69
C PRO A 195 -0.64 -7.10 -11.32
N LEU A 196 -1.18 -6.67 -10.18
CA LEU A 196 -0.99 -5.31 -9.72
C LEU A 196 0.40 -5.20 -9.06
N VAL A 197 1.29 -4.39 -9.62
CA VAL A 197 2.67 -4.24 -9.12
C VAL A 197 2.98 -2.76 -8.90
N LEU A 198 3.56 -2.46 -7.74
CA LEU A 198 4.14 -1.15 -7.42
C LEU A 198 5.67 -1.28 -7.40
N VAL A 199 6.32 -0.62 -8.34
CA VAL A 199 7.79 -0.61 -8.45
C VAL A 199 8.33 0.67 -7.81
N GLY A 200 9.17 0.55 -6.80
CA GLY A 200 9.97 1.66 -6.26
C GLY A 200 11.42 1.60 -6.71
N ALA A 201 12.25 2.45 -6.12
CA ALA A 201 13.70 2.43 -6.28
C ALA A 201 14.39 2.87 -4.99
N GLN A 202 15.70 2.67 -4.90
CA GLN A 202 16.48 3.33 -3.86
C GLN A 202 16.57 4.84 -4.16
N VAL A 203 16.94 5.61 -3.14
CA VAL A 203 17.08 7.07 -3.25
C VAL A 203 18.44 7.56 -2.74
N THR A 204 18.89 8.68 -3.28
CA THR A 204 19.91 9.51 -2.63
C THR A 204 19.24 10.73 -2.00
N ARG A 205 19.81 11.25 -0.92
CA ARG A 205 19.25 12.40 -0.18
C ARG A 205 19.98 13.69 -0.52
N VAL A 206 19.22 14.76 -0.69
CA VAL A 206 19.72 16.11 -0.86
C VAL A 206 19.14 17.01 0.25
N PRO A 207 19.96 17.61 1.12
CA PRO A 207 21.40 17.43 1.27
C PRO A 207 21.80 16.00 1.70
N ALA A 208 23.03 15.61 1.39
CA ALA A 208 23.59 14.32 1.80
C ALA A 208 23.54 14.16 3.34
N GLY A 209 23.23 12.95 3.80
CA GLY A 209 23.10 12.64 5.24
C GLY A 209 21.74 12.99 5.87
N SER A 210 20.84 13.66 5.15
CA SER A 210 19.48 13.92 5.62
C SER A 210 18.75 12.61 5.90
N THR A 211 18.16 12.45 7.09
CA THR A 211 17.45 11.23 7.50
C THR A 211 18.26 9.94 7.30
N ALA A 212 19.57 9.96 7.57
CA ALA A 212 20.50 8.87 7.24
C ALA A 212 20.03 7.47 7.68
N LYS A 213 19.52 7.33 8.91
CA LYS A 213 19.01 6.04 9.41
C LYS A 213 17.82 5.52 8.59
N TYR A 214 16.88 6.40 8.26
CA TYR A 214 15.71 6.04 7.45
C TYR A 214 16.11 5.72 6.02
N THR A 215 17.04 6.48 5.45
CA THR A 215 17.56 6.26 4.09
C THR A 215 18.29 4.93 3.97
N ALA A 216 19.14 4.60 4.94
CA ALA A 216 19.77 3.27 5.01
C ALA A 216 18.71 2.17 5.09
N TRP A 217 17.71 2.33 5.98
CA TRP A 217 16.63 1.36 6.14
C TRP A 217 15.85 1.10 4.84
N ILE A 218 15.38 2.14 4.15
CA ILE A 218 14.61 1.95 2.90
C ILE A 218 15.46 1.48 1.72
N ASN A 219 16.77 1.76 1.68
CA ASN A 219 17.64 1.36 0.59
C ASN A 219 18.19 -0.07 0.78
N GLU A 220 18.55 -0.44 2.01
CA GLU A 220 19.23 -1.70 2.31
C GLU A 220 18.26 -2.85 2.64
N MET A 221 16.97 -2.55 2.85
CA MET A 221 15.95 -3.57 3.11
C MET A 221 15.92 -4.61 1.97
N PRO A 222 16.06 -5.91 2.25
CA PRO A 222 15.94 -6.95 1.23
C PRO A 222 14.53 -6.99 0.62
N ALA A 223 14.41 -7.39 -0.65
CA ALA A 223 13.12 -7.46 -1.35
C ALA A 223 12.06 -8.29 -0.59
N ALA A 224 12.47 -9.38 0.06
CA ALA A 224 11.58 -10.22 0.88
C ALA A 224 11.01 -9.51 2.12
N GLU A 225 11.69 -8.48 2.63
CA GLU A 225 11.25 -7.71 3.80
C GLU A 225 10.29 -6.56 3.44
N LEU A 226 10.19 -6.16 2.16
CA LEU A 226 9.32 -5.07 1.70
C LEU A 226 7.86 -5.27 2.11
N TRP A 227 7.38 -6.52 2.05
CA TRP A 227 6.03 -6.89 2.48
C TRP A 227 5.93 -7.02 4.00
N LEU A 228 6.94 -7.58 4.66
CA LEU A 228 6.93 -7.84 6.10
C LEU A 228 6.92 -6.54 6.92
N GLN A 229 7.52 -5.48 6.38
CA GLN A 229 7.64 -4.18 7.02
C GLN A 229 6.49 -3.22 6.66
N GLN A 230 5.47 -3.68 5.94
CA GLN A 230 4.40 -2.80 5.42
C GLN A 230 3.57 -2.07 6.49
N TYR A 231 3.53 -2.58 7.72
CA TYR A 231 2.85 -1.94 8.86
C TYR A 231 3.78 -1.00 9.62
N ARG A 232 5.09 -1.10 9.42
CA ARG A 232 6.08 -0.24 10.06
C ARG A 232 6.06 1.13 9.42
N GLU A 233 6.21 1.18 8.09
CA GLU A 233 6.12 2.40 7.29
C GLU A 233 5.91 2.04 5.82
N VAL A 234 5.69 3.04 4.96
CA VAL A 234 5.73 2.85 3.51
C VAL A 234 7.14 2.40 3.07
N THR A 235 7.27 1.15 2.65
CA THR A 235 8.57 0.50 2.37
C THR A 235 9.18 0.87 1.01
N LEU A 236 8.34 1.28 0.06
CA LEU A 236 8.76 1.91 -1.19
C LEU A 236 8.54 3.40 -1.06
N VAL A 237 9.59 4.20 -0.96
CA VAL A 237 9.43 5.63 -0.68
C VAL A 237 8.82 6.35 -1.89
N GLN A 238 7.74 7.11 -1.69
CA GLN A 238 7.30 8.11 -2.66
C GLN A 238 8.42 9.17 -2.80
N PRO A 239 8.70 9.76 -3.98
CA PRO A 239 8.01 9.59 -5.24
C PRO A 239 8.66 8.56 -6.17
N THR A 240 9.29 7.52 -5.65
CA THR A 240 9.97 6.53 -6.51
C THR A 240 9.00 5.66 -7.31
N TRP A 241 7.70 5.78 -7.11
CA TRP A 241 6.73 4.81 -7.60
C TRP A 241 6.55 4.81 -9.12
N MET A 242 6.52 3.61 -9.69
CA MET A 242 6.06 3.31 -11.03
C MET A 242 5.05 2.16 -10.97
N LEU A 243 3.94 2.30 -11.69
CA LEU A 243 2.87 1.31 -11.72
C LEU A 243 2.00 1.46 -12.98
N ARG A 244 1.23 0.43 -13.31
CA ARG A 244 0.15 0.55 -14.30
C ARG A 244 -0.93 1.51 -13.81
N ARG A 245 -1.56 2.24 -14.75
CA ARG A 245 -2.79 3.00 -14.48
C ARG A 245 -3.87 2.13 -13.84
N ALA A 246 -4.02 0.88 -14.28
CA ALA A 246 -4.99 -0.04 -13.72
C ALA A 246 -4.74 -0.30 -12.22
N ALA A 247 -3.48 -0.42 -11.78
CA ALA A 247 -3.14 -0.56 -10.36
C ALA A 247 -3.48 0.70 -9.57
N PHE A 248 -3.25 1.89 -10.13
CA PHE A 248 -3.65 3.16 -9.52
C PHE A 248 -5.17 3.23 -9.31
N LEU A 249 -5.94 2.86 -10.34
CA LEU A 249 -7.41 2.85 -10.28
C LEU A 249 -7.92 1.80 -9.30
N ALA A 250 -7.30 0.61 -9.26
CA ALA A 250 -7.64 -0.42 -8.29
C ALA A 250 -7.40 0.05 -6.85
N ALA A 251 -6.36 0.83 -6.59
CA ALA A 251 -6.13 1.45 -5.28
C ALA A 251 -7.13 2.57 -4.95
N GLY A 252 -7.93 3.05 -5.91
CA GLY A 252 -8.89 4.14 -5.74
C GLY A 252 -8.27 5.55 -5.79
N GLY A 253 -6.99 5.66 -6.15
CA GLY A 253 -6.24 6.92 -6.14
C GLY A 253 -5.88 7.43 -4.73
N TYR A 254 -5.24 8.59 -4.65
CA TYR A 254 -4.72 9.14 -3.40
C TYR A 254 -5.80 9.72 -2.48
N GLY A 255 -5.68 9.47 -1.18
CA GLY A 255 -6.47 10.08 -0.10
C GLY A 255 -5.55 10.74 0.95
N PHE A 256 -5.93 10.72 2.22
CA PHE A 256 -5.11 11.19 3.33
C PHE A 256 -5.07 10.16 4.47
N PRO A 257 -3.91 9.88 5.09
CA PRO A 257 -2.56 10.25 4.64
C PRO A 257 -2.23 9.53 3.31
N GLU A 258 -1.77 10.33 2.36
CA GLU A 258 -1.66 9.99 0.93
C GLU A 258 -1.03 8.62 0.65
N ASP A 259 0.27 8.48 0.94
CA ASP A 259 1.06 7.35 0.45
C ASP A 259 0.63 6.05 1.13
N LEU A 260 0.46 6.13 2.45
CA LEU A 260 0.14 4.99 3.30
C LEU A 260 -1.23 4.41 2.96
N LEU A 261 -2.26 5.26 2.81
CA LEU A 261 -3.59 4.80 2.45
C LEU A 261 -3.59 4.17 1.05
N PHE A 262 -2.93 4.81 0.08
CA PHE A 262 -2.82 4.29 -1.29
C PHE A 262 -2.22 2.89 -1.30
N VAL A 263 -1.08 2.71 -0.62
CA VAL A 263 -0.33 1.44 -0.60
C VAL A 263 -1.15 0.33 0.04
N HIS A 264 -1.82 0.57 1.17
CA HIS A 264 -2.67 -0.43 1.79
C HIS A 264 -3.91 -0.77 0.95
N CYS A 265 -4.50 0.21 0.26
CA CYS A 265 -5.59 -0.02 -0.69
C CYS A 265 -5.14 -0.85 -1.91
N LEU A 266 -3.92 -0.63 -2.39
CA LEU A 266 -3.33 -1.41 -3.48
C LEU A 266 -3.06 -2.85 -3.04
N TRP A 267 -2.50 -3.05 -1.84
CA TRP A 267 -2.32 -4.39 -1.26
C TRP A 267 -3.66 -5.12 -1.08
N ALA A 268 -4.69 -4.40 -0.65
CA ALA A 268 -6.06 -4.93 -0.55
C ALA A 268 -6.71 -5.24 -1.90
N ALA A 269 -6.09 -4.84 -3.02
CA ALA A 269 -6.50 -5.21 -4.37
C ALA A 269 -5.65 -6.35 -4.96
N GLY A 270 -4.81 -7.01 -4.14
CA GLY A 270 -3.87 -8.04 -4.60
C GLY A 270 -2.56 -7.47 -5.16
N GLY A 271 -2.25 -6.21 -4.86
CA GLY A 271 -0.99 -5.58 -5.24
C GLY A 271 0.23 -6.18 -4.54
N ARG A 272 1.41 -6.07 -5.19
CA ARG A 272 2.70 -6.45 -4.59
C ARG A 272 3.81 -5.41 -4.82
N PRO A 273 4.74 -5.25 -3.85
CA PRO A 273 5.88 -4.37 -4.00
C PRO A 273 7.00 -5.02 -4.80
N ALA A 274 7.72 -4.22 -5.58
CA ALA A 274 9.02 -4.54 -6.14
C ALA A 274 9.92 -3.30 -6.08
N ARG A 275 11.25 -3.47 -6.09
CA ARG A 275 12.19 -2.36 -6.02
C ARG A 275 13.35 -2.60 -6.97
N VAL A 276 13.75 -1.55 -7.70
CA VAL A 276 15.06 -1.52 -8.35
C VAL A 276 16.10 -1.14 -7.30
N ASP A 277 17.08 -2.01 -7.07
CA ASP A 277 18.16 -1.81 -6.09
C ASP A 277 19.26 -0.89 -6.63
N GLU A 278 18.83 0.24 -7.20
CA GLU A 278 19.68 1.34 -7.65
C GLU A 278 19.09 2.67 -7.19
N PRO A 279 19.93 3.65 -6.82
CA PRO A 279 19.47 4.98 -6.43
C PRO A 279 19.00 5.75 -7.65
N LEU A 280 17.70 5.74 -7.94
CA LEU A 280 17.15 6.31 -9.18
C LEU A 280 16.43 7.66 -8.98
N VAL A 281 16.29 8.12 -7.74
CA VAL A 281 15.72 9.43 -7.40
C VAL A 281 16.62 10.16 -6.42
N ARG A 282 16.93 11.41 -6.72
CA ARG A 282 17.52 12.38 -5.80
C ARG A 282 16.39 13.03 -5.03
N TYR A 283 16.18 12.54 -3.82
CA TYR A 283 15.12 12.97 -2.91
C TYR A 283 15.58 14.16 -2.07
N ARG A 284 14.85 15.27 -2.15
CA ARG A 284 15.13 16.49 -1.40
C ARG A 284 14.44 16.49 -0.05
N CYS A 285 15.23 16.67 1.00
CA CYS A 285 14.72 16.87 2.35
C CYS A 285 14.84 18.35 2.70
N THR A 286 13.71 19.00 2.91
CA THR A 286 13.69 20.36 3.45
C THR A 286 13.07 20.36 4.86
N PRO A 287 13.45 21.30 5.73
CA PRO A 287 12.79 21.47 7.03
C PRO A 287 11.28 21.74 6.92
N GLY A 288 10.81 22.21 5.76
CA GLY A 288 9.40 22.50 5.47
C GLY A 288 8.62 21.36 4.82
N SER A 289 9.20 20.17 4.64
CA SER A 289 8.50 19.05 3.97
C SER A 289 7.18 18.71 4.67
N VAL A 290 6.10 18.59 3.90
CA VAL A 290 4.74 18.41 4.43
C VAL A 290 4.56 17.07 5.17
N SER A 291 5.37 16.06 4.80
CA SER A 291 5.38 14.74 5.45
C SER A 291 5.65 14.80 6.96
N TRP A 292 6.37 15.81 7.44
CA TRP A 292 6.61 16.00 8.88
C TRP A 292 5.36 16.40 9.68
N ASN A 293 4.33 16.90 9.00
CA ASN A 293 3.10 17.40 9.63
C ASN A 293 1.96 16.38 9.62
N ILE A 294 2.18 15.16 9.13
CA ILE A 294 1.17 14.11 9.15
C ILE A 294 1.03 13.61 10.60
N PRO A 295 -0.16 13.70 11.22
CA PRO A 295 -0.26 13.34 12.62
C PRO A 295 -0.20 11.82 12.80
N ARG A 296 0.67 11.36 13.71
CA ARG A 296 0.93 9.92 13.97
C ARG A 296 -0.33 9.07 14.15
N ARG A 297 -1.37 9.62 14.79
CA ARG A 297 -2.64 8.89 15.00
C ARG A 297 -3.40 8.60 13.68
N ALA A 298 -3.23 9.40 12.62
CA ALA A 298 -3.80 9.10 11.30
C ALA A 298 -3.06 7.94 10.64
N LEU A 299 -1.73 7.92 10.72
CA LEU A 299 -0.90 6.82 10.22
C LEU A 299 -1.27 5.51 10.92
N LEU A 300 -1.37 5.54 12.26
CA LEU A 300 -1.75 4.40 13.07
C LEU A 300 -3.16 3.89 12.71
N ALA A 301 -4.12 4.80 12.50
CA ALA A 301 -5.49 4.44 12.14
C ALA A 301 -5.55 3.67 10.80
N VAL A 302 -4.81 4.10 9.78
CA VAL A 302 -4.72 3.38 8.49
C VAL A 302 -4.02 2.02 8.66
N LYS A 303 -2.91 1.97 9.41
CA LYS A 303 -2.16 0.73 9.66
C LYS A 303 -3.02 -0.30 10.42
N ALA A 304 -3.72 0.13 11.46
CA ALA A 304 -4.62 -0.72 12.25
C ALA A 304 -5.77 -1.26 11.39
N ALA A 305 -6.37 -0.42 10.55
CA ALA A 305 -7.40 -0.87 9.62
C ALA A 305 -6.91 -1.94 8.64
N ALA A 306 -5.75 -1.70 8.02
CA ALA A 306 -5.16 -2.66 7.11
C ALA A 306 -4.74 -3.97 7.82
N PHE A 307 -4.34 -3.87 9.09
CA PHE A 307 -3.97 -5.01 9.93
C PHE A 307 -5.18 -5.88 10.27
N GLU A 308 -6.28 -5.28 10.73
CA GLU A 308 -7.51 -6.02 11.05
C GLU A 308 -8.05 -6.80 9.85
N VAL A 309 -8.03 -6.19 8.68
CA VAL A 309 -8.56 -6.81 7.46
C VAL A 309 -7.72 -7.99 7.01
N ARG A 310 -6.40 -7.85 7.00
CA ARG A 310 -5.51 -8.83 6.37
C ARG A 310 -5.01 -9.89 7.35
N GLU A 311 -4.74 -9.50 8.59
CA GLU A 311 -4.14 -10.41 9.59
C GLU A 311 -5.18 -11.09 10.47
N LEU A 312 -6.28 -10.38 10.80
CA LEU A 312 -7.37 -10.91 11.62
C LEU A 312 -8.57 -11.34 10.79
N GLY A 313 -8.73 -10.74 9.61
CA GLY A 313 -9.87 -11.02 8.75
C GLY A 313 -11.18 -10.35 9.15
N LEU A 314 -11.08 -9.31 9.95
CA LEU A 314 -12.22 -8.53 10.39
C LEU A 314 -12.55 -7.49 9.31
N PRO A 315 -13.78 -6.93 9.28
CA PRO A 315 -14.14 -5.88 8.33
C PRO A 315 -13.33 -4.56 8.50
N GLY A 316 -12.42 -4.51 9.48
CA GLY A 316 -11.67 -3.34 9.88
C GLY A 316 -12.31 -2.60 11.06
N PRO A 317 -11.70 -1.49 11.53
CA PRO A 317 -12.10 -0.75 12.72
C PRO A 317 -13.52 -0.18 12.65
N LEU A 318 -14.13 -0.12 11.47
CA LEU A 318 -15.46 0.43 11.22
C LEU A 318 -16.63 -0.54 11.41
N GLY A 319 -16.35 -1.82 11.69
CA GLY A 319 -17.39 -2.84 11.88
C GLY A 319 -18.26 -3.05 10.62
N ALA A 320 -19.19 -4.00 10.68
CA ALA A 320 -20.10 -4.32 9.57
C ALA A 320 -21.18 -3.25 9.32
N GLU A 321 -21.49 -2.42 10.32
CA GLU A 321 -22.56 -1.42 10.28
C GLU A 321 -22.07 0.02 9.99
N GLY A 322 -20.77 0.22 9.76
CA GLY A 322 -20.20 1.52 9.41
C GLY A 322 -20.17 2.54 10.57
N VAL A 323 -20.42 2.10 11.79
CA VAL A 323 -20.42 2.94 12.99
C VAL A 323 -19.16 2.61 13.82
N GLY A 324 -18.10 3.41 13.69
CA GLY A 324 -17.00 3.44 14.67
C GLY A 324 -15.59 3.65 14.13
N GLY A 325 -14.95 4.78 14.45
CA GLY A 325 -13.53 5.00 14.18
C GLY A 325 -12.65 4.57 15.35
N GLY A 326 -11.59 3.82 15.07
CA GLY A 326 -10.46 3.65 15.99
C GLY A 326 -9.80 4.99 16.34
N HIS A 327 -9.05 5.05 17.44
CA HIS A 327 -8.31 6.26 17.81
C HIS A 327 -7.44 6.80 16.66
N GLY A 328 -7.75 8.00 16.15
CA GLY A 328 -7.05 8.66 15.04
C GLY A 328 -7.78 8.64 13.70
N TRP A 329 -8.88 7.89 13.59
CA TRP A 329 -9.74 7.81 12.40
C TRP A 329 -10.42 9.16 12.07
N GLU A 330 -10.71 9.96 13.10
CA GLU A 330 -11.32 11.29 13.00
C GLU A 330 -10.43 12.31 12.26
N GLN A 331 -9.16 11.97 12.01
CA GLN A 331 -8.24 12.81 11.26
C GLN A 331 -8.24 12.55 9.76
N LEU A 332 -8.85 11.44 9.32
CA LEU A 332 -8.98 11.13 7.90
C LEU A 332 -10.12 11.96 7.32
N THR A 333 -10.01 12.37 6.05
CA THR A 333 -11.13 13.01 5.36
C THR A 333 -12.26 11.99 5.13
N PRO A 334 -13.53 12.41 5.01
CA PRO A 334 -14.64 11.49 4.72
C PRO A 334 -14.39 10.61 3.49
N GLU A 335 -13.78 11.16 2.43
CA GLU A 335 -13.42 10.41 1.23
C GLU A 335 -12.35 9.35 1.51
N SER A 336 -11.38 9.68 2.37
CA SER A 336 -10.31 8.76 2.77
C SER A 336 -10.85 7.63 3.64
N GLN A 337 -11.80 7.93 4.53
CA GLN A 337 -12.50 6.94 5.33
C GLN A 337 -13.31 5.99 4.44
N ALA A 338 -14.13 6.54 3.54
CA ALA A 338 -14.94 5.75 2.60
C ALA A 338 -14.08 4.83 1.73
N ARG A 339 -12.93 5.33 1.26
CA ARG A 339 -11.98 4.52 0.49
C ARG A 339 -11.38 3.39 1.31
N ALA A 340 -10.95 3.68 2.53
CA ALA A 340 -10.40 2.64 3.41
C ALA A 340 -11.42 1.51 3.66
N VAL A 341 -12.71 1.86 3.81
CA VAL A 341 -13.82 0.88 3.92
C VAL A 341 -13.95 0.04 2.65
N GLU A 342 -13.97 0.67 1.49
CA GLU A 342 -14.10 -0.03 0.22
C GLU A 342 -12.93 -1.02 0.00
N CYS A 343 -11.71 -0.56 0.29
CA CYS A 343 -10.52 -1.39 0.22
C CYS A 343 -10.60 -2.58 1.19
N ALA A 344 -11.06 -2.34 2.42
CA ALA A 344 -11.26 -3.39 3.43
C ALA A 344 -12.28 -4.45 2.96
N ALA A 345 -13.42 -4.00 2.45
CA ALA A 345 -14.47 -4.88 1.93
C ALA A 345 -13.98 -5.74 0.76
N ARG A 346 -13.19 -5.15 -0.14
CA ARG A 346 -12.58 -5.88 -1.27
C ARG A 346 -11.61 -6.97 -0.79
N ALA A 347 -10.70 -6.64 0.12
CA ALA A 347 -9.77 -7.62 0.68
C ALA A 347 -10.49 -8.74 1.45
N ALA A 348 -11.60 -8.44 2.11
CA ALA A 348 -12.42 -9.45 2.78
C ALA A 348 -13.15 -10.38 1.79
N ALA A 349 -13.55 -9.86 0.62
CA ALA A 349 -14.27 -10.62 -0.42
C ALA A 349 -13.36 -11.53 -1.27
N GLU A 350 -12.04 -11.36 -1.20
CA GLU A 350 -11.09 -12.16 -1.97
C GLU A 350 -11.04 -13.61 -1.41
N ALA A 351 -11.81 -14.49 -2.05
CA ALA A 351 -12.16 -15.86 -1.61
C ALA A 351 -11.00 -16.87 -1.50
N ALA A 352 -9.75 -16.42 -1.62
CA ALA A 352 -8.54 -17.24 -1.59
C ALA A 352 -7.50 -16.74 -0.57
N ALA A 353 -7.90 -15.90 0.40
CA ALA A 353 -6.99 -15.46 1.45
C ALA A 353 -6.48 -16.69 2.24
N PRO A 354 -5.16 -16.88 2.40
CA PRO A 354 -4.62 -17.94 3.24
C PRO A 354 -5.13 -17.81 4.68
N ALA A 355 -4.98 -18.88 5.47
CA ALA A 355 -5.34 -18.89 6.88
C ALA A 355 -4.84 -17.60 7.58
N ARG A 356 -5.77 -16.84 8.15
CA ARG A 356 -5.51 -15.55 8.78
C ARG A 356 -4.65 -15.79 10.03
N PRO A 357 -3.38 -15.39 10.01
CA PRO A 357 -2.37 -15.90 10.93
C PRO A 357 -2.66 -15.54 12.40
N LEU A 358 -3.39 -14.46 12.63
CA LEU A 358 -3.69 -13.93 13.96
C LEU A 358 -5.16 -14.15 14.40
N ALA A 359 -5.97 -14.90 13.64
CA ALA A 359 -7.39 -15.12 13.97
C ALA A 359 -7.61 -15.86 15.31
N GLY A 360 -6.61 -16.61 15.79
CA GLY A 360 -6.61 -17.26 17.11
C GLY A 360 -6.13 -16.37 18.27
N GLY A 361 -5.95 -15.08 18.05
CA GLY A 361 -5.45 -14.11 19.02
C GLY A 361 -3.95 -13.81 18.90
N PHE A 362 -3.52 -12.72 19.51
CA PHE A 362 -2.14 -12.23 19.46
C PHE A 362 -1.75 -11.47 20.71
N SER A 363 -0.46 -11.29 20.92
CA SER A 363 0.11 -10.52 22.04
C SER A 363 0.66 -9.18 21.54
N VAL A 364 0.58 -8.12 22.34
CA VAL A 364 1.12 -6.80 21.98
C VAL A 364 2.38 -6.53 22.78
N TRP A 365 3.51 -6.28 22.10
CA TRP A 365 4.74 -5.90 22.78
C TRP A 365 4.76 -4.40 23.03
N SER A 366 4.82 -4.06 24.32
CA SER A 366 4.69 -2.75 24.98
C SER A 366 3.31 -2.56 25.62
N ALA A 367 3.29 -2.49 26.95
CA ALA A 367 2.16 -1.94 27.70
C ALA A 367 2.28 -0.41 27.89
N GLY A 368 3.24 0.22 27.20
CA GLY A 368 3.47 1.66 27.21
C GLY A 368 2.58 2.41 26.22
N ARG A 369 2.92 3.68 25.99
CA ARG A 369 2.13 4.62 25.17
C ARG A 369 1.77 4.07 23.79
N ASP A 370 2.75 3.62 23.01
CA ASP A 370 2.52 3.21 21.62
C ASP A 370 1.68 1.92 21.54
N GLY A 371 1.90 0.96 22.46
CA GLY A 371 1.10 -0.27 22.53
C GLY A 371 -0.35 0.01 22.93
N SER A 372 -0.59 0.87 23.93
CA SER A 372 -1.94 1.29 24.32
C SER A 372 -2.65 2.06 23.21
N GLN A 373 -1.93 2.91 22.47
CA GLN A 373 -2.49 3.62 21.33
C GLN A 373 -2.87 2.67 20.19
N PHE A 374 -2.04 1.68 19.89
CA PHE A 374 -2.37 0.64 18.92
C PHE A 374 -3.63 -0.13 19.35
N MET A 375 -3.68 -0.64 20.58
CA MET A 375 -4.85 -1.36 21.08
C MET A 375 -6.12 -0.49 21.08
N ALA A 376 -6.01 0.81 21.37
CA ALA A 376 -7.14 1.75 21.30
C ALA A 376 -7.58 2.07 19.85
N SER A 377 -6.71 1.83 18.86
CA SER A 377 -7.04 1.98 17.44
C SER A 377 -7.77 0.78 16.84
N LEU A 378 -7.84 -0.34 17.56
CA LEU A 378 -8.53 -1.56 17.14
C LEU A 378 -10.05 -1.46 17.34
N SER A 379 -10.81 -2.18 16.51
CA SER A 379 -12.22 -2.50 16.76
C SER A 379 -12.40 -3.27 18.08
N PRO A 380 -13.60 -3.25 18.69
CA PRO A 380 -13.91 -4.11 19.83
C PRO A 380 -13.64 -5.60 19.55
N GLU A 381 -13.96 -6.08 18.34
CA GLU A 381 -13.75 -7.46 17.90
C GLU A 381 -12.26 -7.80 17.81
N ALA A 382 -11.45 -6.89 17.23
CA ALA A 382 -10.00 -7.07 17.15
C ALA A 382 -9.33 -6.97 18.53
N LEU A 383 -9.80 -6.06 19.39
CA LEU A 383 -9.27 -5.91 20.75
C LEU A 383 -9.55 -7.15 21.60
N ALA A 384 -10.67 -7.84 21.40
CA ALA A 384 -10.98 -9.10 22.08
C ALA A 384 -10.01 -10.23 21.72
N LEU A 385 -9.29 -10.13 20.60
CA LEU A 385 -8.24 -11.06 20.19
C LEU A 385 -6.89 -10.77 20.85
N VAL A 386 -6.73 -9.64 21.56
CA VAL A 386 -5.50 -9.33 22.29
C VAL A 386 -5.42 -10.16 23.56
N ARG A 387 -4.47 -11.10 23.61
CA ARG A 387 -4.25 -12.00 24.75
C ARG A 387 -3.64 -11.26 25.95
N CYS A 388 -2.61 -10.45 25.69
CA CYS A 388 -1.87 -9.71 26.70
C CYS A 388 -1.04 -8.59 26.06
N ALA A 389 -0.58 -7.65 26.90
CA ALA A 389 0.48 -6.72 26.61
C ALA A 389 1.75 -7.14 27.35
N GLY A 390 2.86 -7.34 26.64
CA GLY A 390 4.15 -7.65 27.28
C GLY A 390 4.99 -6.42 27.51
N ASP A 391 5.66 -6.33 28.66
CA ASP A 391 6.67 -5.28 28.90
C ASP A 391 7.94 -5.83 29.58
N VAL A 392 9.01 -5.05 29.55
CA VAL A 392 10.27 -5.36 30.26
C VAL A 392 10.43 -4.52 31.54
N ASP A 393 9.63 -3.45 31.68
CA ASP A 393 9.62 -2.60 32.86
C ASP A 393 8.84 -3.28 34.01
N PRO A 394 9.51 -3.63 35.13
CA PRO A 394 8.85 -4.26 36.28
C PRO A 394 7.65 -3.48 36.81
N LYS A 395 7.69 -2.14 36.76
CA LYS A 395 6.58 -1.29 37.27
C LYS A 395 5.30 -1.47 36.46
N LYS A 396 5.44 -1.67 35.14
CA LYS A 396 4.28 -1.90 34.27
C LYS A 396 3.75 -3.33 34.42
N ILE A 397 4.64 -4.29 34.62
CA ILE A 397 4.27 -5.69 34.91
C ILE A 397 3.50 -5.75 36.25
N GLU A 398 3.98 -5.04 37.28
CA GLU A 398 3.33 -4.93 38.59
C GLU A 398 1.94 -4.28 38.52
N ALA A 399 1.67 -3.42 37.52
CA ALA A 399 0.35 -2.83 37.31
C ALA A 399 -0.72 -3.87 36.88
N ARG A 400 -0.30 -5.08 36.46
CA ARG A 400 -1.11 -6.25 36.07
C ARG A 400 -2.01 -6.10 34.86
N PHE A 401 -2.51 -4.90 34.57
CA PHE A 401 -3.34 -4.64 33.40
C PHE A 401 -3.11 -3.23 32.86
N VAL A 402 -3.37 -3.06 31.57
CA VAL A 402 -3.50 -1.77 30.91
C VAL A 402 -4.95 -1.56 30.52
N ALA A 403 -5.49 -0.39 30.88
CA ALA A 403 -6.85 -0.01 30.55
C ALA A 403 -6.87 0.62 29.14
N VAL A 404 -7.67 0.05 28.26
CA VAL A 404 -7.82 0.48 26.87
C VAL A 404 -9.29 0.73 26.58
N THR A 405 -9.60 1.88 25.98
CA THR A 405 -10.94 2.15 25.45
C THR A 405 -10.88 1.98 23.93
N PRO A 406 -11.56 0.96 23.35
CA PRO A 406 -11.55 0.72 21.90
C PRO A 406 -12.36 1.80 21.18
N GLY A 407 -11.72 2.49 20.24
CA GLY A 407 -12.35 3.54 19.45
C GLY A 407 -12.87 4.71 20.29
N PHE A 408 -13.08 5.87 19.65
CA PHE A 408 -13.77 6.99 20.30
C PHE A 408 -15.28 6.86 20.08
N GLN A 409 -15.85 5.73 20.49
CA GLN A 409 -17.31 5.56 20.58
C GLN A 409 -17.76 6.13 21.93
N PRO A 410 -18.60 7.19 21.97
CA PRO A 410 -19.14 7.68 23.23
C PRO A 410 -19.84 6.54 23.99
N GLY A 411 -19.33 6.19 25.16
CA GLY A 411 -19.86 5.08 25.97
C GLY A 411 -19.18 3.72 25.79
N ALA A 412 -18.10 3.62 25.00
CA ALA A 412 -17.31 2.39 24.91
C ALA A 412 -16.76 1.96 26.28
N ALA A 413 -16.94 0.67 26.60
CA ALA A 413 -16.46 0.09 27.84
C ALA A 413 -14.93 0.02 27.86
N VAL A 414 -14.35 0.32 29.02
CA VAL A 414 -12.91 0.14 29.25
C VAL A 414 -12.59 -1.35 29.30
N VAL A 415 -11.70 -1.80 28.43
CA VAL A 415 -11.15 -3.16 28.40
C VAL A 415 -9.86 -3.19 29.20
N LYS A 416 -9.70 -4.19 30.07
CA LYS A 416 -8.46 -4.42 30.82
C LYS A 416 -7.66 -5.53 30.15
N VAL A 417 -6.55 -5.17 29.53
CA VAL A 417 -5.64 -6.14 28.90
C VAL A 417 -4.57 -6.54 29.91
N PRO A 418 -4.34 -7.85 30.18
CA PRO A 418 -3.31 -8.30 31.12
C PRO A 418 -1.91 -7.83 30.69
N VAL A 419 -1.08 -7.43 31.66
CA VAL A 419 0.33 -7.10 31.44
C VAL A 419 1.20 -8.21 31.99
N ILE A 420 2.06 -8.77 31.15
CA ILE A 420 2.98 -9.87 31.50
C ILE A 420 4.43 -9.54 31.15
N PRO A 421 5.42 -10.25 31.71
CA PRO A 421 6.79 -10.18 31.22
C PRO A 421 6.86 -10.59 29.75
N VAL A 422 7.58 -9.82 28.94
CA VAL A 422 7.85 -10.14 27.53
C VAL A 422 8.33 -11.59 27.32
N ALA A 423 9.15 -12.08 28.25
CA ALA A 423 9.72 -13.43 28.18
C ALA A 423 8.66 -14.54 28.25
N GLU A 424 7.43 -14.22 28.67
CA GLU A 424 6.31 -15.15 28.80
C GLU A 424 5.31 -15.03 27.65
N MET A 425 5.45 -14.03 26.77
CA MET A 425 4.56 -13.86 25.63
C MET A 425 4.63 -15.04 24.66
N GLU A 426 3.47 -15.35 24.08
CA GLU A 426 3.31 -16.31 22.99
C GLU A 426 3.10 -15.60 21.66
N ALA A 427 3.63 -16.21 20.60
CA ALA A 427 3.35 -15.81 19.23
C ALA A 427 1.87 -16.08 18.87
N PRO A 428 1.31 -15.35 17.91
CA PRO A 428 1.90 -14.21 17.19
C PRO A 428 1.97 -12.92 18.04
N VAL A 429 2.95 -12.06 17.76
CA VAL A 429 3.23 -10.81 18.48
C VAL A 429 3.19 -9.60 17.56
N VAL A 430 2.50 -8.54 18.00
CA VAL A 430 2.57 -7.22 17.35
C VAL A 430 3.49 -6.31 18.17
N THR A 431 4.55 -5.78 17.57
CA THR A 431 5.48 -4.86 18.25
C THR A 431 5.14 -3.42 17.92
N CYS A 432 4.89 -2.61 18.95
CA CYS A 432 4.61 -1.18 18.81
C CYS A 432 5.79 -0.31 19.28
N VAL A 433 7.01 -0.85 19.31
CA VAL A 433 8.22 -0.14 19.73
C VAL A 433 9.13 0.10 18.53
N VAL A 434 9.65 1.33 18.43
CA VAL A 434 10.58 1.71 17.36
C VAL A 434 11.85 0.84 17.47
N LEU A 435 12.06 0.00 16.47
CA LEU A 435 13.29 -0.75 16.30
C LEU A 435 14.40 0.22 15.88
N THR A 436 15.28 0.55 16.82
CA THR A 436 16.52 1.26 16.53
C THR A 436 17.66 0.25 16.53
N SER A 437 18.44 0.29 15.44
CA SER A 437 19.56 -0.62 15.21
C SER A 437 20.49 -0.68 16.44
N GLY A 438 20.63 -1.86 17.02
CA GLY A 438 21.52 -2.10 18.17
C GLY A 438 20.96 -1.73 19.55
N SER A 439 19.68 -1.37 19.65
CA SER A 439 19.01 -1.16 20.94
C SER A 439 18.92 -2.45 21.75
N GLU A 440 18.88 -2.32 23.09
CA GLU A 440 18.59 -3.45 23.99
C GLU A 440 17.25 -4.12 23.67
N PHE A 441 16.30 -3.34 23.12
CA PHE A 441 15.03 -3.85 22.61
C PHE A 441 15.21 -4.78 21.41
N GLU A 442 15.97 -4.40 20.39
CA GLU A 442 16.25 -5.27 19.23
C GLU A 442 17.01 -6.53 19.63
N LYS A 443 17.97 -6.43 20.55
CA LYS A 443 18.68 -7.59 21.09
C LYS A 443 17.74 -8.51 21.86
N GLY A 444 16.86 -7.94 22.68
CA GLY A 444 15.84 -8.66 23.45
C GLY A 444 14.81 -9.34 22.56
N LEU A 445 14.30 -8.65 21.53
CA LEU A 445 13.39 -9.22 20.53
C LEU A 445 14.06 -10.33 19.73
N GLY A 446 15.29 -10.11 19.28
CA GLY A 446 16.07 -11.12 18.57
C GLY A 446 16.36 -12.34 19.45
N ALA A 447 16.64 -12.16 20.74
CA ALA A 447 16.81 -13.25 21.69
C ALA A 447 15.49 -14.00 21.94
N TRP A 448 14.39 -13.28 22.10
CA TRP A 448 13.05 -13.86 22.26
C TRP A 448 12.62 -14.69 21.04
N MET A 449 12.85 -14.17 19.82
CA MET A 449 12.57 -14.89 18.57
C MET A 449 13.41 -16.16 18.47
N ARG A 450 14.73 -16.07 18.71
CA ARG A 450 15.65 -17.22 18.68
C ARG A 450 15.26 -18.30 19.68
N ALA A 451 14.89 -17.91 20.90
CA ALA A 451 14.51 -18.86 21.96
C ALA A 451 13.25 -19.67 21.63
N ARG A 452 12.42 -19.18 20.70
CA ARG A 452 11.13 -19.79 20.33
C ARG A 452 11.10 -20.36 18.92
N GLY A 453 12.22 -20.33 18.21
CA GLY A 453 12.29 -20.75 16.80
C GLY A 453 11.41 -19.91 15.85
N ALA A 454 10.99 -18.72 16.29
CA ALA A 454 10.12 -17.85 15.52
C ALA A 454 10.89 -17.21 14.36
N LEU A 455 10.30 -17.26 13.16
CA LEU A 455 10.85 -16.64 11.95
C LEU A 455 10.16 -15.29 11.72
N ARG A 456 10.92 -14.27 11.27
CA ARG A 456 10.37 -12.94 10.96
C ARG A 456 9.18 -13.07 10.00
N GLY A 457 8.12 -12.30 10.27
CA GLY A 457 6.99 -12.11 9.35
C GLY A 457 5.71 -12.87 9.69
N ALA A 458 5.80 -14.07 10.23
CA ALA A 458 4.66 -14.90 10.63
C ALA A 458 4.28 -14.71 12.10
N ASP A 459 5.31 -14.75 12.95
CA ASP A 459 5.17 -14.72 14.40
C ASP A 459 5.28 -13.31 14.98
N VAL A 460 5.79 -12.36 14.20
CA VAL A 460 6.04 -10.99 14.63
C VAL A 460 5.70 -9.97 13.55
N ILE A 461 4.81 -9.04 13.86
CA ILE A 461 4.40 -7.90 13.03
C ILE A 461 4.90 -6.60 13.65
N HIS A 462 5.52 -5.74 12.85
CA HIS A 462 6.03 -4.44 13.31
C HIS A 462 5.07 -3.31 12.96
N MET A 463 4.57 -2.61 13.98
CA MET A 463 3.58 -1.53 13.85
C MET A 463 4.16 -0.12 14.10
N ALA A 464 5.43 -0.04 14.52
CA ALA A 464 6.03 1.12 15.17
C ALA A 464 6.81 2.08 14.27
#